data_AF-A0ABD0Q1W5-F1
#
_entry.id   AF-A0ABD0Q1W5-F1
#
_cell.length_a   1.000
_cell.length_b   1.000
_cell.length_c   1.000
_cell.angle_alpha   90.00
_cell.angle_beta   90.00
_cell.angle_gamma   90.00
#
_symmetry.space_group_name_H-M   'P 1'
#
loop_
_entity.id
_entity.type
_entity.pdbx_description
1 polymer ?
#
loop_
_entity_poly.entity_id
_entity_poly.type
_entity_poly.pdbx_seq_one_letter_code
_entity_poly.pdbx_strand_id
1 'polypeptide(L)'
;IFTLYTKSLPLDVACRVWDVFCRDGEEFLFRTGLGILRLYEEVLLQMDFIHIAQFLTRLPEDTPSERLFSCIANTQMISSNRKWTQ
;
A
#
# COMPACT_ATOMS: atom_id res chain seq x y z
N ILE A 1 -1.86 -7.77 -5.96
CA ILE A 1 -1.68 -8.61 -4.74
C ILE A 1 -0.89 -9.88 -5.03
N PHE A 2 -1.15 -10.60 -6.13
CA PHE A 2 -0.49 -11.88 -6.45
C PHE A 2 1.06 -11.86 -6.39
N THR A 3 1.68 -10.71 -6.62
CA THR A 3 3.14 -10.51 -6.56
C THR A 3 3.62 -9.91 -5.24
N LEU A 4 2.76 -9.82 -4.23
CA LEU A 4 3.04 -9.23 -2.91
C LEU A 4 3.80 -7.89 -3.02
N TYR A 5 3.36 -7.01 -3.92
CA TYR A 5 3.94 -5.70 -4.21
C TYR A 5 5.35 -5.65 -4.83
N THR A 6 6.04 -6.76 -5.09
CA THR A 6 7.40 -6.73 -5.71
C THR A 6 7.48 -6.11 -7.10
N LYS A 7 6.37 -6.10 -7.84
CA LYS A 7 6.31 -5.41 -9.14
C LYS A 7 6.08 -3.91 -9.02
N SER A 8 5.53 -3.46 -7.89
CA SER A 8 5.02 -2.10 -7.73
C SER A 8 5.87 -1.26 -6.79
N LEU A 9 6.47 -1.86 -5.76
CA LEU A 9 7.34 -1.21 -4.78
C LEU A 9 8.82 -1.53 -5.05
N PRO A 10 9.74 -0.66 -4.63
CA PRO A 10 11.15 -0.99 -4.48
C PRO A 10 11.34 -2.23 -3.60
N LEU A 11 12.36 -3.04 -3.89
CA LEU A 11 12.53 -4.36 -3.28
C LEU A 11 12.69 -4.29 -1.75
N ASP A 12 13.44 -3.32 -1.25
CA ASP A 12 13.64 -3.10 0.19
C ASP A 12 12.32 -2.78 0.90
N VAL A 13 11.46 -1.97 0.29
CA VAL A 13 10.12 -1.66 0.82
C VAL A 13 9.21 -2.88 0.73
N ALA A 14 9.25 -3.62 -0.38
CA ALA A 14 8.48 -4.85 -0.55
C ALA A 14 8.87 -5.90 0.50
N CYS A 15 10.15 -6.09 0.78
CA CYS A 15 10.63 -6.99 1.83
C CYS A 15 10.06 -6.63 3.21
N ARG A 16 10.01 -5.34 3.57
CA ARG A 16 9.40 -4.91 4.84
C ARG A 16 7.89 -5.19 4.88
N VAL A 17 7.20 -5.04 3.76
CA VAL A 17 5.77 -5.41 3.67
C VAL A 17 5.60 -6.92 3.88
N TRP A 18 6.52 -7.72 3.36
CA TRP A 18 6.51 -9.18 3.55
C TRP A 18 6.72 -9.59 5.00
N ASP A 19 7.65 -8.95 5.71
CA ASP A 19 7.90 -9.26 7.12
C ASP A 19 6.63 -9.13 7.96
N VAL A 20 5.85 -8.07 7.70
CA VAL A 20 4.59 -7.84 8.43
C VAL A 20 3.46 -8.70 7.89
N PHE A 21 3.38 -8.94 6.58
CA PHE A 21 2.44 -9.91 6.01
C PHE A 21 2.61 -11.31 6.61
N CYS A 22 3.84 -11.79 6.79
CA CYS A 22 4.12 -13.07 7.43
C CYS A 22 3.65 -13.13 8.89
N ARG A 23 3.54 -11.98 9.57
CA ARG A 23 3.07 -11.87 10.96
C ARG A 23 1.54 -11.70 11.06
N ASP A 24 0.97 -10.79 10.27
CA ASP A 24 -0.41 -10.31 10.40
C ASP A 24 -1.37 -10.90 9.34
N GLY A 25 -0.84 -11.61 8.35
CA GLY A 25 -1.61 -12.25 7.30
C GLY A 25 -2.05 -11.30 6.18
N GLU A 26 -2.97 -11.80 5.34
CA GLU A 26 -3.38 -11.15 4.08
C GLU A 26 -4.02 -9.77 4.25
N GLU A 27 -4.66 -9.49 5.39
CA GLU A 27 -5.25 -8.18 5.69
C GLU A 27 -4.21 -7.07 5.52
N PHE A 28 -2.96 -7.35 5.92
CA PHE A 28 -1.87 -6.39 5.81
C PHE A 28 -1.56 -6.00 4.37
N LEU A 29 -1.80 -6.88 3.39
CA LEU A 29 -1.60 -6.56 1.98
C LEU A 29 -2.63 -5.52 1.52
N PHE A 30 -3.90 -5.69 1.87
CA PHE A 30 -4.94 -4.72 1.53
C PHE A 30 -4.72 -3.39 2.26
N ARG A 31 -4.36 -3.45 3.54
CA ARG A 31 -3.99 -2.29 4.34
C ARG A 31 -2.78 -1.55 3.75
N THR A 32 -1.81 -2.27 3.20
CA THR A 32 -0.67 -1.71 2.46
C THR A 32 -1.15 -0.96 1.22
N GLY A 33 -2.05 -1.54 0.43
CA GLY A 33 -2.64 -0.88 -0.73
C GLY A 33 -3.32 0.45 -0.37
N LEU A 34 -4.12 0.47 0.69
CA LEU A 34 -4.74 1.69 1.20
C LEU A 34 -3.70 2.71 1.72
N GLY A 35 -2.63 2.24 2.38
CA GLY A 35 -1.51 3.08 2.80
C GLY A 35 -0.79 3.76 1.63
N ILE A 36 -0.60 3.07 0.51
CA ILE A 36 -0.02 3.64 -0.72
C ILE A 36 -0.93 4.74 -1.28
N LEU A 37 -2.24 4.47 -1.38
CA LEU A 37 -3.20 5.46 -1.86
C LEU A 37 -3.23 6.69 -0.97
N ARG A 38 -3.14 6.51 0.35
CA ARG A 38 -3.06 7.62 1.32
C ARG A 38 -1.77 8.42 1.18
N LEU A 39 -0.63 7.76 1.01
CA LEU A 39 0.67 8.42 0.88
C LEU A 39 0.71 9.36 -0.33
N TYR A 40 0.08 8.96 -1.43
CA TYR A 40 0.08 9.70 -2.69
C TYR A 40 -1.27 10.39 -3.00
N GLU A 41 -2.16 10.53 -2.02
CA GLU A 41 -3.53 11.05 -2.19
C GLU A 41 -3.57 12.38 -2.96
N GLU A 42 -2.77 13.35 -2.54
CA GLU A 42 -2.71 14.68 -3.17
C GLU A 42 -2.25 14.62 -4.63
N VAL A 43 -1.30 13.75 -4.94
CA VAL A 43 -0.75 13.57 -6.29
C VAL A 43 -1.76 12.85 -7.18
N LEU A 44 -2.39 11.78 -6.65
CA LEU A 44 -3.36 10.97 -7.38
C LEU A 44 -4.62 11.78 -7.75
N LEU A 45 -5.08 12.66 -6.87
CA LEU A 45 -6.25 13.51 -7.13
C LEU A 45 -6.02 14.57 -8.23
N GLN A 46 -4.76 14.85 -8.58
CA GLN A 46 -4.39 15.77 -9.65
C GLN A 46 -4.14 15.05 -10.99
N MET A 47 -4.11 13.72 -11.00
CA MET A 47 -3.83 12.90 -12.18
C MET A 47 -5.11 12.44 -12.87
N ASP A 48 -5.04 12.22 -14.18
CA ASP A 48 -6.08 11.50 -14.90
C ASP A 48 -5.96 9.98 -14.72
N PHE A 49 -6.95 9.24 -15.22
CA PHE A 49 -7.01 7.78 -15.12
C PHE A 49 -5.75 7.07 -15.66
N ILE A 50 -5.21 7.53 -16.80
CA ILE A 50 -4.07 6.86 -17.45
C ILE A 50 -2.83 7.05 -16.60
N HIS A 51 -2.59 8.28 -16.13
CA HIS A 51 -1.44 8.60 -15.29
C HIS A 51 -1.52 7.90 -13.92
N ILE A 52 -2.71 7.80 -13.32
CA ILE A 52 -2.93 7.02 -12.09
C ILE A 52 -2.54 5.55 -12.31
N ALA A 53 -3.01 4.93 -13.40
CA ALA A 53 -2.74 3.53 -13.68
C ALA A 53 -1.24 3.25 -13.87
N GLN A 54 -0.55 4.13 -14.59
CA GLN A 54 0.90 4.04 -14.79
C GLN A 54 1.67 4.22 -13.47
N PHE A 55 1.32 5.24 -12.69
CA PHE A 55 1.93 5.54 -11.40
C PHE A 55 1.78 4.40 -10.39
N LEU A 56 0.57 3.86 -10.23
CA LEU A 56 0.32 2.76 -9.29
C LEU A 56 0.91 1.42 -9.75
N THR A 57 1.22 1.26 -11.04
CA THR A 57 1.88 0.05 -11.55
C THR A 57 3.35 0.02 -11.13
N ARG A 58 4.03 1.17 -11.10
CA ARG A 58 5.43 1.32 -10.68
C ARG A 58 5.60 2.60 -9.87
N LEU A 59 5.67 2.44 -8.56
CA LEU A 59 5.86 3.56 -7.63
C LEU A 59 7.29 4.11 -7.69
N PRO A 60 7.52 5.35 -7.24
CA PRO A 60 8.84 5.97 -7.21
C PRO A 60 9.88 5.13 -6.45
N GLU A 61 11.12 5.10 -6.94
CA GLU A 61 12.22 4.33 -6.32
C GLU A 61 12.61 4.87 -4.94
N ASP A 62 12.37 6.17 -4.71
CA ASP A 62 12.58 6.88 -3.46
C ASP A 62 11.34 6.89 -2.55
N THR A 63 10.42 5.93 -2.74
CA THR A 63 9.20 5.82 -1.93
C THR A 63 9.55 5.86 -0.43
N PRO A 64 9.06 6.86 0.34
CA PRO A 64 9.48 7.07 1.72
C PRO A 64 8.88 6.01 2.64
N SER A 65 9.64 4.94 2.89
CA SER A 65 9.17 3.76 3.62
C SER A 65 8.61 4.10 5.01
N GLU A 66 9.23 5.00 5.77
CA GLU A 66 8.72 5.41 7.08
C GLU A 66 7.33 6.07 7.00
N ARG A 67 7.14 6.98 6.03
CA ARG A 67 5.83 7.61 5.81
C ARG A 67 4.80 6.62 5.31
N LEU A 68 5.18 5.73 4.39
CA LEU A 68 4.31 4.65 3.93
C LEU A 68 3.80 3.81 5.11
N PHE A 69 4.69 3.32 5.96
CA PHE A 69 4.30 2.49 7.12
C PHE A 69 3.47 3.26 8.14
N SER A 70 3.69 4.57 8.30
CA SER A 70 2.80 5.45 9.07
C SER A 70 1.38 5.52 8.47
N CYS A 71 1.26 5.69 7.15
CA CYS A 71 -0.03 5.66 6.45
C CYS A 71 -0.74 4.30 6.61
N ILE A 72 0.01 3.20 6.54
CA ILE A 72 -0.51 1.83 6.76
C ILE A 72 -1.03 1.70 8.20
N ALA A 73 -0.24 2.08 9.20
CA ALA A 73 -0.62 2.01 10.61
C ALA A 73 -1.86 2.85 10.94
N ASN A 74 -2.03 3.99 10.27
CA ASN A 74 -3.21 4.86 10.44
C ASN A 74 -4.44 4.39 9.66
N THR A 75 -4.29 3.41 8.76
CA THR A 75 -5.42 2.81 8.04
C THR A 75 -6.15 1.82 8.95
N GLN A 76 -7.46 2.02 9.16
CA GLN A 76 -8.30 1.08 9.91
C GLN A 76 -8.98 0.11 8.94
N MET A 77 -8.88 -1.19 9.21
CA MET A 77 -9.53 -2.26 8.43
C MET A 77 -10.90 -2.63 9.03
N ILE A 78 -11.71 -1.61 9.30
CA ILE A 78 -13.04 -1.73 9.89
C ILE A 78 -14.01 -0.94 9.02
N SER A 79 -15.12 -1.56 8.63
CA SER A 79 -16.23 -0.88 7.97
C SER A 79 -17.50 -1.10 8.77
N SER A 80 -18.11 0.00 9.23
CA SER A 80 -19.20 -0.02 10.22
C SER A 80 -18.79 -0.80 11.49
N ASN A 81 -19.34 -2.00 11.70
CA ASN A 81 -18.99 -2.89 12.82
C ASN A 81 -18.33 -4.20 12.34
N ARG A 82 -17.92 -4.29 11.08
CA ARG A 82 -17.30 -5.49 10.51
C ARG A 82 -15.80 -5.26 10.36
N LYS A 83 -15.02 -6.16 10.96
CA LYS A 83 -13.58 -6.28 10.72
C LYS A 83 -13.37 -7.12 9.45
N TRP A 84 -12.19 -6.98 8.84
CA TRP A 84 -11.77 -7.93 7.82
C TRP A 84 -11.88 -9.36 8.37
N THR A 85 -12.57 -10.22 7.63
CA THR A 85 -12.66 -11.65 7.91
C THR A 85 -12.12 -12.36 6.67
N GLN A 86 -11.02 -13.10 6.86
CA GLN A 86 -10.48 -14.01 5.86
C GLN A 86 -11.49 -15.10 5.49
#